data_AF-A0A1J3K4H5-F1
#
_entry.id   AF-A0A1J3K4H5-F1
#
_cell.length_a   1.000
_cell.length_b   1.000
_cell.length_c   1.000
_cell.angle_alpha   90.00
_cell.angle_beta   90.00
_cell.angle_gamma   90.00
#
_symmetry.space_group_name_H-M   'P 1'
#
loop_
_entity.id
_entity.type
_entity.pdbx_description
1 polymer ?
#
loop_
_entity_poly.entity_id
_entity_poly.type
_entity_poly.pdbx_seq_one_letter_code
_entity_poly.pdbx_strand_id
1 'polypeptide(L)'
;DEVKFSSDNIVSVLCMAYHLRMNEEHSSDNLLGKASEFLETRVFPCWNETVNALRSGVKSLDKLADVELVDLFFDSLIETA
;
A
#
# COMPACT_ATOMS: atom_id res chain seq x y z
N ASP A 1 -17.94 11.20 0.53
CA ASP A 1 -17.35 10.14 1.37
C ASP A 1 -15.86 10.09 1.13
N GLU A 2 -15.09 10.19 2.21
CA GLU A 2 -13.61 10.11 2.18
C GLU A 2 -13.18 8.65 2.31
N VAL A 3 -12.16 8.23 1.57
CA VAL A 3 -11.63 6.86 1.64
C VAL A 3 -10.95 6.68 3.00
N LYS A 4 -11.43 5.73 3.80
CA LYS A 4 -10.79 5.36 5.07
C LYS A 4 -9.77 4.25 4.83
N PHE A 5 -8.49 4.56 5.04
CA PHE A 5 -7.41 3.57 4.93
C PHE A 5 -7.36 2.64 6.15
N SER A 6 -7.04 1.37 5.89
CA SER A 6 -6.73 0.38 6.90
C SER A 6 -5.79 -0.68 6.32
N SER A 7 -5.12 -1.44 7.18
CA SER A 7 -4.32 -2.59 6.73
C SER A 7 -5.14 -3.57 5.89
N ASP A 8 -6.44 -3.71 6.14
CA ASP A 8 -7.30 -4.63 5.38
C ASP A 8 -7.59 -4.19 3.94
N ASN A 9 -7.41 -2.91 3.61
CA ASN A 9 -7.75 -2.38 2.28
C ASN A 9 -6.60 -1.70 1.54
N ILE A 10 -5.51 -1.36 2.23
CA ILE A 10 -4.47 -0.48 1.69
C ILE A 10 -3.83 -1.03 0.40
N VAL A 11 -3.56 -2.33 0.36
CA VAL A 11 -3.02 -3.01 -0.83
C VAL A 11 -3.97 -2.90 -2.02
N SER A 12 -5.28 -3.09 -1.79
CA SER A 12 -6.26 -2.99 -2.87
C SER A 12 -6.39 -1.56 -3.38
N VAL A 13 -6.34 -0.58 -2.48
CA VAL A 13 -6.34 0.84 -2.83
C VAL A 13 -5.15 1.19 -3.70
N LEU A 14 -3.95 0.77 -3.31
CA LEU A 14 -2.73 0.98 -4.10
C LEU A 14 -2.86 0.35 -5.48
N CYS A 15 -3.23 -0.93 -5.56
CA CYS A 15 -3.42 -1.62 -6.84
C CYS A 15 -4.39 -0.88 -7.76
N MET A 16 -5.50 -0.36 -7.22
CA MET A 16 -6.45 0.43 -8.00
C MET A 16 -5.87 1.76 -8.46
N ALA A 17 -5.20 2.49 -7.57
CA ALA A 17 -4.58 3.79 -7.89
C ALA A 17 -3.50 3.65 -8.97
N TYR A 18 -2.67 2.60 -8.88
CA TYR A 18 -1.69 2.23 -9.91
C TYR A 18 -2.35 1.83 -11.23
N HIS A 19 -3.41 1.00 -11.19
CA HIS A 19 -4.13 0.60 -12.39
C HIS A 19 -4.75 1.81 -13.11
N LEU A 20 -5.24 2.79 -12.35
CA LEU A 20 -5.77 4.06 -12.85
C LEU A 20 -4.67 5.05 -13.26
N ARG A 21 -3.39 4.68 -13.11
CA ARG A 21 -2.21 5.51 -13.39
C ARG A 21 -2.27 6.87 -12.70
N MET A 22 -2.83 6.90 -11.49
CA MET A 22 -2.86 8.11 -10.68
C MET A 22 -1.43 8.53 -10.38
N ASN A 23 -1.15 9.83 -10.49
CA ASN A 23 0.14 10.42 -10.18
C ASN A 23 -0.06 11.92 -9.90
N GLU A 24 0.92 12.51 -9.22
CA GLU A 24 0.85 13.90 -8.76
C GLU A 24 0.85 14.93 -9.92
N GLU A 25 1.33 14.57 -11.11
CA GLU A 25 1.32 15.47 -12.28
C GLU A 25 -0.10 15.69 -12.81
N HIS A 26 -0.98 14.70 -12.67
CA HIS A 26 -2.36 14.76 -13.18
C HIS A 26 -3.36 15.22 -12.11
N SER A 27 -3.11 14.89 -10.84
CA SER A 27 -3.92 15.33 -9.71
C SER A 27 -3.06 15.32 -8.45
N SER A 28 -2.85 16.49 -7.85
CA SER A 28 -2.21 16.60 -6.55
C SER A 28 -3.04 15.92 -5.46
N ASP A 29 -2.39 15.39 -4.42
CA ASP A 29 -3.06 14.83 -3.24
C ASP A 29 -4.05 13.69 -3.61
N ASN A 30 -3.64 12.88 -4.59
CA ASN A 30 -4.46 11.81 -5.12
C ASN A 30 -4.43 10.57 -4.20
N LEU A 31 -5.24 9.57 -4.58
CA LEU A 31 -5.38 8.34 -3.80
C LEU A 31 -4.07 7.54 -3.69
N LEU A 32 -3.20 7.61 -4.70
CA LEU A 32 -1.89 6.96 -4.65
C LEU A 32 -1.01 7.61 -3.59
N GLY A 33 -0.87 8.95 -3.62
CA GLY A 33 -0.08 9.69 -2.63
C GLY A 33 -0.55 9.44 -1.20
N LYS A 34 -1.87 9.54 -0.95
CA LYS A 34 -2.46 9.29 0.37
C LYS A 34 -2.28 7.87 0.86
N ALA A 35 -2.40 6.88 -0.03
CA ALA A 35 -2.20 5.48 0.33
C ALA A 35 -0.73 5.18 0.65
N SER A 36 0.20 5.76 -0.11
CA SER A 36 1.64 5.65 0.16
C SER A 36 2.00 6.28 1.50
N GLU A 37 1.51 7.48 1.80
CA GLU A 37 1.72 8.13 3.09
C GLU A 37 1.18 7.27 4.25
N PHE A 38 0.00 6.68 4.09
CA PHE A 38 -0.55 5.78 5.11
C PHE A 38 0.29 4.52 5.30
N LEU A 39 0.87 3.95 4.22
CA LEU A 39 1.80 2.82 4.34
C LEU A 39 3.01 3.21 5.19
N GLU A 40 3.68 4.29 4.82
CA GLU A 40 4.93 4.73 5.45
C GLU A 40 4.74 5.14 6.92
N THR A 41 3.64 5.83 7.23
CA THR A 41 3.43 6.42 8.56
C THR A 41 2.75 5.47 9.54
N ARG A 42 1.93 4.53 9.06
CA ARG A 42 1.07 3.70 9.91
C ARG A 42 1.33 2.21 9.78
N VAL A 43 1.46 1.71 8.55
CA VAL A 43 1.56 0.26 8.28
C VAL A 43 2.97 -0.23 8.50
N PHE A 44 3.96 0.27 7.74
CA PHE A 44 5.34 -0.20 7.79
C PHE A 44 6.01 -0.12 9.17
N PRO A 45 5.74 0.90 10.02
CA PRO A 45 6.29 0.93 11.37
C PRO A 45 5.70 -0.12 12.33
N CYS A 46 4.61 -0.78 11.96
CA CYS A 46 3.92 -1.73 12.82
C CYS A 46 3.89 -3.12 12.15
N TRP A 47 4.76 -4.01 12.61
CA TRP A 47 4.90 -5.36 12.07
C TRP A 47 3.55 -6.10 11.89
N ASN A 48 2.66 -6.04 12.88
CA ASN A 48 1.35 -6.70 12.80
C ASN A 48 0.44 -6.08 11.71
N GLU A 49 0.53 -4.76 11.50
CA GLU A 49 -0.22 -4.10 10.43
C GLU A 49 0.37 -4.39 9.06
N THR A 50 1.70 -4.45 8.93
CA THR A 50 2.39 -4.88 7.70
C THR A 50 1.99 -6.31 7.32
N VAL A 51 2.03 -7.25 8.28
CA VAL A 51 1.58 -8.64 8.07
C VAL A 51 0.10 -8.69 7.68
N ASN A 52 -0.77 -7.92 8.35
CA ASN A 52 -2.20 -7.89 8.02
C ASN A 52 -2.47 -7.34 6.63
N ALA A 53 -1.76 -6.28 6.24
CA ALA A 53 -1.88 -5.69 4.91
C ALA A 53 -1.38 -6.60 3.80
N LEU A 54 -0.25 -7.27 4.02
CA LEU A 54 0.23 -8.29 3.09
C LEU A 54 -0.78 -9.43 2.95
N ARG A 55 -1.33 -9.92 4.08
CA ARG A 55 -2.33 -10.99 4.12
C ARG A 55 -3.63 -10.62 3.40
N SER A 56 -4.14 -9.41 3.62
CA SER A 56 -5.36 -8.92 2.94
C SER A 56 -5.13 -8.77 1.43
N GLY A 57 -3.90 -8.45 1.06
CA GLY A 57 -3.41 -8.30 -0.31
C GLY A 57 -3.09 -9.58 -1.06
N VAL A 58 -3.10 -10.77 -0.43
CA VAL A 58 -2.56 -12.01 -1.03
C VAL A 58 -3.18 -12.33 -2.39
N LYS A 59 -4.48 -12.10 -2.57
CA LYS A 59 -5.18 -12.35 -3.85
C LYS A 59 -4.80 -11.36 -4.96
N SER A 60 -4.14 -10.26 -4.59
CA SER A 60 -3.66 -9.20 -5.46
C SER A 60 -2.13 -9.16 -5.52
N LEU A 61 -1.43 -10.12 -4.90
CA LEU A 61 0.04 -10.15 -4.86
C LEU A 61 0.66 -10.17 -6.25
N ASP A 62 0.09 -10.92 -7.18
CA ASP A 62 0.56 -10.95 -8.57
C ASP A 62 0.51 -9.55 -9.21
N LYS A 63 -0.48 -8.73 -8.82
CA LYS A 63 -0.62 -7.33 -9.27
C LYS A 63 0.30 -6.36 -8.53
N LEU A 64 0.72 -6.70 -7.31
CA LEU A 64 1.68 -5.92 -6.54
C LEU A 64 3.11 -6.15 -7.01
N ALA A 65 3.43 -7.37 -7.48
CA ALA A 65 4.75 -7.72 -8.00
C ALA A 65 5.12 -6.85 -9.21
N ASP A 66 4.14 -6.47 -10.03
CA ASP A 66 4.31 -5.54 -11.16
C ASP A 66 4.68 -4.11 -10.73
N VAL A 67 4.67 -3.81 -9.43
CA VAL A 67 4.78 -2.45 -8.89
C VAL A 67 5.87 -2.33 -7.82
N GLU A 68 6.77 -3.32 -7.68
CA GLU A 68 7.85 -3.36 -6.67
C GLU A 68 7.39 -3.18 -5.21
N LEU A 69 6.08 -3.15 -4.95
CA LEU A 69 5.51 -2.97 -3.62
C LEU A 69 5.76 -4.18 -2.73
N VAL A 70 5.84 -5.38 -3.33
CA VAL A 70 6.13 -6.61 -2.59
C VAL A 70 7.46 -6.50 -1.85
N ASP A 71 8.49 -5.98 -2.50
CA ASP A 71 9.81 -5.81 -1.90
C ASP A 71 9.75 -4.81 -0.73
N LEU A 72 9.04 -3.69 -0.88
CA LEU A 72 8.86 -2.71 0.19
C LEU A 72 8.17 -3.29 1.45
N PHE A 73 7.18 -4.17 1.26
CA PHE A 73 6.56 -4.87 2.39
C PHE A 73 7.53 -5.83 3.08
N PHE A 74 8.37 -6.55 2.33
CA PHE A 74 9.38 -7.43 2.91
C PHE A 74 10.49 -6.66 3.61
N ASP A 75 10.99 -5.59 3.01
CA ASP A 75 12.00 -4.71 3.61
C ASP A 75 11.50 -4.15 4.93
N SER A 76 10.26 -3.63 4.97
CA SER A 76 9.63 -3.20 6.22
C SER A 76 9.60 -4.30 7.28
N LEU A 77 9.23 -5.54 6.91
CA LEU A 77 9.20 -6.65 7.87
C LEU A 77 10.59 -7.04 8.38
N ILE A 78 11.63 -6.94 7.54
CA ILE A 78 13.01 -7.28 7.89
C ILE A 78 13.63 -6.18 8.76
N GLU A 79 13.41 -4.90 8.44
CA GLU A 79 13.91 -3.77 9.22
C GLU A 79 13.30 -3.70 10.63
N THR A 80 12.08 -4.22 10.79
CA THR A 80 11.40 -4.26 12.09
C THR A 80 11.76 -5.50 12.94
N ALA A 81 12.60 -6.42 12.43
CA ALA A 81 12.99 -7.67 13.09
C ALA A 81 14.31 -7.56 13.87
#